data_AF-C9SLP3-F1
#
_entry.id   AF-C9SLP3-F1
#
_cell.length_a   1.000
_cell.length_b   1.000
_cell.length_c   1.000
_cell.angle_alpha   90.00
_cell.angle_beta   90.00
_cell.angle_gamma   90.00
#
_symmetry.space_group_name_H-M   'P 1'
#
loop_
_entity.id
_entity.type
_entity.pdbx_description
1 polymer ?
#
loop_
_entity_poly.entity_id
_entity_poly.type
_entity_poly.pdbx_seq_one_letter_code
_entity_poly.pdbx_strand_id
1 'polypeptide(L)'
;MHQADNFIWCAGGCGSGQIHETGAEQPIVICLHCSGRSCFTHEVAWHDGLTCEEFDSLLADPENFRSRIEVENAAVDEEEARRRAQDAVDHALAGRLAADQEAEERARVERDKQARRKAAEAAEKARKTAARRKREDEQSMATMNRTTKKCPGCSWAIEKNSGCSHMTCTYTLPLGGPIVPTRGLDALRLRCGAYLRLDSQFAGLKCRFEFCWGCYRRWGACRNIQCTGPTAS
;
A
#
# COMPACT_ATOMS: atom_id res chain seq x y z
N MET A 1 -3.74 37.43 -94.04
CA MET A 1 -4.90 36.55 -93.84
C MET A 1 -5.03 36.36 -92.35
N HIS A 2 -5.96 37.08 -91.72
CA HIS A 2 -6.21 36.97 -90.29
C HIS A 2 -6.96 35.66 -90.04
N GLN A 3 -6.24 34.61 -89.65
CA GLN A 3 -6.90 33.51 -88.95
C GLN A 3 -7.38 34.12 -87.63
N ALA A 4 -8.69 34.13 -87.41
CA ALA A 4 -9.21 34.50 -86.11
C ALA A 4 -8.78 33.39 -85.16
N ASP A 5 -7.91 33.71 -84.20
CA ASP A 5 -7.30 32.75 -83.25
C ASP A 5 -8.34 32.03 -82.35
N ASN A 6 -9.62 32.39 -82.50
CA ASN A 6 -10.78 31.92 -81.74
C ASN A 6 -11.80 31.13 -82.58
N PHE A 7 -11.44 30.69 -83.78
CA PHE A 7 -12.33 29.89 -84.64
C PHE A 7 -12.18 28.39 -84.37
N ILE A 8 -13.28 27.71 -84.08
CA ILE A 8 -13.32 26.27 -83.74
C ILE A 8 -14.36 25.53 -84.57
N TRP A 9 -14.03 24.29 -84.95
CA TRP A 9 -14.95 23.38 -85.65
C TRP A 9 -15.78 22.58 -84.66
N CYS A 10 -17.04 22.31 -84.99
CA CYS A 10 -17.87 21.46 -84.15
C CYS A 10 -17.35 20.01 -84.11
N ALA A 11 -16.99 19.53 -82.91
CA ALA A 11 -16.57 18.14 -82.66
C ALA A 11 -17.66 17.09 -82.93
N GLY A 12 -18.94 17.51 -83.04
CA GLY A 12 -20.08 16.64 -83.37
C GLY A 12 -20.21 16.27 -84.85
N GLY A 13 -19.26 16.67 -85.71
CA GLY A 13 -19.23 16.26 -87.12
C GLY A 13 -20.30 16.92 -88.00
N CYS A 14 -20.97 17.98 -87.54
CA CYS A 14 -22.00 18.69 -88.31
C CYS A 14 -21.45 19.65 -89.37
N GLY A 15 -20.12 19.84 -89.42
CA GLY A 15 -19.45 20.66 -90.44
C GLY A 15 -19.63 22.17 -90.29
N SER A 16 -20.29 22.65 -89.22
CA SER A 16 -20.35 24.09 -88.91
C SER A 16 -19.16 24.51 -88.04
N GLY A 17 -18.48 25.59 -88.41
CA GLY A 17 -17.48 26.27 -87.59
C GLY A 17 -18.04 27.55 -86.97
N GLN A 18 -17.54 27.92 -85.79
CA GLN A 18 -17.97 29.12 -85.08
C GLN A 18 -16.79 29.84 -84.42
N ILE A 19 -16.93 31.14 -84.19
CA ILE A 19 -15.95 31.94 -83.46
C ILE A 19 -16.39 32.01 -82.00
N HIS A 20 -15.50 31.65 -81.08
CA HIS A 20 -15.73 31.76 -79.64
C HIS A 20 -14.96 32.95 -79.08
N GLU A 21 -15.60 34.12 -78.99
CA GLU A 21 -14.94 35.39 -78.64
C GLU A 21 -14.26 35.39 -77.26
N THR A 22 -14.77 34.57 -76.33
CA THR A 22 -14.27 34.43 -74.95
C THR A 22 -13.06 33.50 -74.82
N GLY A 23 -12.63 32.84 -75.92
CA GLY A 23 -11.40 32.05 -75.99
C GLY A 23 -11.28 30.96 -74.90
N ALA A 24 -10.07 30.76 -74.38
CA ALA A 24 -9.77 29.75 -73.37
C ALA A 24 -10.31 30.06 -71.96
N GLU A 25 -10.81 31.28 -71.71
CA GLU A 25 -11.38 31.66 -70.41
C GLU A 25 -12.74 30.98 -70.16
N GLN A 26 -13.46 30.61 -71.23
CA GLN A 26 -14.69 29.83 -71.17
C GLN A 26 -14.55 28.61 -72.08
N PRO A 27 -14.05 27.47 -71.58
CA PRO A 27 -13.74 26.32 -72.43
C PRO A 27 -14.98 25.60 -73.00
N ILE A 28 -16.20 25.99 -72.59
CA ILE A 28 -17.45 25.39 -73.08
C ILE A 28 -17.90 26.09 -74.36
N VAL A 29 -17.79 25.38 -75.49
CA VAL A 29 -18.32 25.85 -76.78
C VAL A 29 -19.59 25.08 -77.11
N ILE A 30 -20.70 25.80 -77.30
CA ILE A 30 -21.98 25.21 -77.71
C ILE A 30 -22.19 25.47 -79.19
N CYS A 31 -22.42 24.41 -79.97
CA CYS A 31 -22.69 24.52 -81.38
C CYS A 31 -24.06 25.15 -81.66
N LEU A 32 -24.12 26.24 -82.44
CA LEU A 32 -25.41 26.85 -82.80
C LEU A 32 -26.23 26.03 -83.81
N HIS A 33 -25.61 25.06 -84.50
CA HIS A 33 -26.30 24.24 -85.50
C HIS A 33 -26.86 22.94 -84.92
N CYS A 34 -26.09 22.25 -84.08
CA CYS A 34 -26.48 20.95 -83.51
C CYS A 34 -26.63 20.94 -81.98
N SER A 35 -26.41 22.07 -81.30
CA SER A 35 -26.46 22.22 -79.82
C SER A 35 -25.50 21.33 -79.02
N GLY A 36 -24.57 20.63 -79.67
CA GLY A 36 -23.53 19.85 -79.02
C GLY A 36 -22.54 20.74 -78.26
N ARG A 37 -22.07 20.27 -77.10
CA ARG A 37 -21.03 20.93 -76.28
C ARG A 37 -19.66 20.33 -76.61
N SER A 38 -18.66 21.19 -76.86
CA SER A 38 -17.26 20.80 -77.09
C SER A 38 -16.31 21.61 -76.20
N CYS A 39 -15.15 21.04 -75.90
CA CYS A 39 -14.07 21.73 -75.19
C CYS A 39 -13.24 22.58 -76.15
N PHE A 40 -12.98 23.85 -75.82
CA PHE A 40 -12.13 24.75 -76.62
C PHE A 40 -10.65 24.34 -76.61
N THR A 41 -10.16 23.79 -75.49
CA THR A 41 -8.75 23.44 -75.29
C THR A 41 -8.37 22.08 -75.90
N HIS A 42 -9.29 21.11 -75.84
CA HIS A 42 -9.03 19.73 -76.30
C HIS A 42 -9.69 19.37 -77.62
N GLU A 43 -10.58 20.23 -78.14
CA GLU A 43 -11.33 20.01 -79.39
C GLU A 43 -12.15 18.71 -79.44
N VAL A 44 -12.49 18.14 -78.27
CA VAL A 44 -13.33 16.95 -78.12
C VAL A 44 -14.71 17.29 -77.56
N ALA A 45 -15.61 16.30 -77.54
CA ALA A 45 -16.89 16.42 -76.85
C ALA A 45 -16.68 16.84 -75.38
N TRP A 46 -17.53 17.75 -74.89
CA TRP A 46 -17.40 18.32 -73.56
C TRP A 46 -17.36 17.25 -72.45
N HIS A 47 -16.33 17.29 -71.62
CA HIS A 47 -16.16 16.40 -70.46
C HIS A 47 -16.88 16.99 -69.23
N ASP A 48 -18.09 16.50 -68.95
CA ASP A 48 -18.90 16.96 -67.82
C ASP A 48 -18.34 16.44 -66.49
N GLY A 49 -18.02 17.34 -65.56
CA GLY A 49 -17.49 16.99 -64.22
C GLY A 49 -15.97 16.90 -64.08
N LEU A 50 -15.22 17.19 -65.15
CA LEU A 50 -13.75 17.26 -65.13
C LEU A 50 -13.30 18.63 -65.61
N THR A 51 -12.29 19.19 -64.97
CA THR A 51 -11.55 20.33 -65.52
C THR A 51 -10.68 19.90 -66.69
N CYS A 52 -10.23 20.85 -67.51
CA CYS A 52 -9.35 20.56 -68.64
C CYS A 52 -8.07 19.80 -68.18
N GLU A 53 -7.50 20.17 -67.04
CA GLU A 53 -6.29 19.54 -66.47
C GLU A 53 -6.55 18.12 -65.92
N GLU A 54 -7.72 17.89 -65.31
CA GLU A 54 -8.14 16.56 -64.87
C GLU A 54 -8.41 15.64 -66.06
N PHE A 55 -8.98 16.19 -67.14
CA PHE A 55 -9.22 15.44 -68.38
C PHE A 55 -7.89 15.05 -69.07
N ASP A 56 -6.90 15.93 -69.10
CA ASP A 56 -5.55 15.59 -69.58
C ASP A 56 -4.88 14.50 -68.73
N SER A 57 -5.03 14.59 -67.41
CA SER A 57 -4.50 13.60 -66.48
C SER A 57 -5.18 12.22 -66.65
N LEU A 58 -6.48 12.21 -66.94
CA LEU A 58 -7.24 10.99 -67.26
C LEU A 58 -6.77 10.37 -68.58
N LEU A 59 -6.49 11.18 -69.59
CA LEU A 59 -5.95 10.70 -70.87
C LEU A 59 -4.52 10.17 -70.73
N ALA A 60 -3.71 10.76 -69.83
CA ALA A 60 -2.35 10.33 -69.56
C ALA A 60 -2.31 8.97 -68.84
N ASP A 61 -3.12 8.77 -67.79
CA ASP A 61 -3.13 7.55 -66.98
C ASP A 61 -4.58 7.13 -66.61
N PRO A 62 -5.31 6.46 -67.51
CA PRO A 62 -6.74 6.14 -67.31
C PRO A 62 -6.98 5.16 -66.15
N GLU A 63 -6.02 4.30 -65.83
CA GLU A 63 -6.12 3.32 -64.74
C GLU A 63 -5.83 3.92 -63.35
N ASN A 64 -5.15 5.06 -63.28
CA ASN A 64 -4.73 5.69 -62.03
C ASN A 64 -5.38 7.06 -61.78
N PHE A 65 -6.30 7.48 -62.65
CA PHE A 65 -7.04 8.71 -62.47
C PHE A 65 -7.92 8.61 -61.22
N ARG A 66 -7.54 9.36 -60.18
CA ARG A 66 -8.33 9.54 -58.96
C ARG A 66 -8.80 10.97 -58.92
N SER A 67 -10.10 11.17 -58.71
CA SER A 67 -10.62 12.50 -58.48
C SER A 67 -10.03 13.09 -57.19
N ARG A 68 -9.97 14.42 -57.10
CA ARG A 68 -9.48 15.10 -55.88
C ARG A 68 -10.23 14.66 -54.63
N ILE A 69 -11.54 14.42 -54.74
CA ILE A 69 -12.39 13.95 -53.63
C ILE A 69 -11.98 12.55 -53.17
N GLU A 70 -11.64 11.65 -54.09
CA GLU A 70 -11.18 10.29 -53.74
C GLU A 70 -9.82 10.32 -53.04
N VAL A 71 -8.92 11.21 -53.45
CA VAL A 71 -7.62 11.40 -52.78
C VAL A 71 -7.81 11.96 -51.37
N GLU A 72 -8.68 12.97 -51.22
CA GLU A 72 -9.00 13.58 -49.92
C GLU A 72 -9.68 12.57 -48.98
N ASN A 73 -10.66 11.80 -49.47
CA ASN A 73 -11.31 10.75 -48.68
C ASN A 73 -10.31 9.66 -48.26
N ALA A 74 -9.44 9.21 -49.17
CA ALA A 74 -8.41 8.23 -48.83
C ALA A 74 -7.44 8.74 -47.76
N ALA A 75 -7.05 10.03 -47.81
CA ALA A 75 -6.20 10.63 -46.78
C ALA A 75 -6.88 10.66 -45.40
N VAL A 76 -8.18 10.99 -45.36
CA VAL A 76 -8.99 10.95 -44.13
C VAL A 76 -9.11 9.52 -43.61
N ASP A 77 -9.41 8.54 -44.48
CA ASP A 77 -9.52 7.14 -44.11
C ASP A 77 -8.21 6.59 -43.51
N GLU A 78 -7.06 6.97 -44.08
CA GLU A 78 -5.75 6.64 -43.53
C GLU A 78 -5.52 7.26 -42.15
N GLU A 79 -5.88 8.53 -41.95
CA GLU A 79 -5.78 9.21 -40.65
C GLU A 79 -6.68 8.53 -39.61
N GLU A 80 -7.92 8.21 -39.98
CA GLU A 80 -8.84 7.52 -39.09
C GLU A 80 -8.36 6.10 -38.77
N ALA A 81 -7.77 5.39 -39.73
CA ALA A 81 -7.17 4.09 -39.48
C ALA A 81 -6.01 4.19 -38.48
N ARG A 82 -5.16 5.21 -38.59
CA ARG A 82 -4.10 5.49 -37.61
C ARG A 82 -4.67 5.80 -36.23
N ARG A 83 -5.71 6.63 -36.14
CA ARG A 83 -6.40 6.97 -34.88
C ARG A 83 -7.00 5.72 -34.23
N ARG A 84 -7.74 4.90 -34.99
CA ARG A 84 -8.31 3.63 -34.50
C ARG A 84 -7.23 2.66 -34.02
N ALA A 85 -6.09 2.60 -34.72
CA ALA A 85 -4.96 1.77 -34.29
C ALA A 85 -4.36 2.27 -32.96
N GLN A 86 -4.21 3.59 -32.80
CA GLN A 86 -3.77 4.19 -31.53
C GLN A 86 -4.76 3.91 -30.40
N ASP A 87 -6.05 4.16 -30.62
CA ASP A 87 -7.12 3.90 -29.64
C ASP A 87 -7.14 2.43 -29.21
N ALA A 88 -6.92 1.49 -30.13
CA ALA A 88 -6.83 0.06 -29.82
C ALA A 88 -5.63 -0.26 -28.92
N VAL A 89 -4.47 0.38 -29.16
CA VAL A 89 -3.28 0.25 -28.31
C VAL A 89 -3.53 0.83 -26.92
N ASP A 90 -4.15 2.01 -26.85
CA ASP A 90 -4.47 2.69 -25.59
C ASP A 90 -5.49 1.90 -24.78
N HIS A 91 -6.53 1.36 -25.43
CA HIS A 91 -7.51 0.49 -24.78
C HIS A 91 -6.85 -0.80 -24.25
N ALA A 92 -5.95 -1.41 -25.04
CA ALA A 92 -5.21 -2.59 -24.59
C ALA A 92 -4.28 -2.27 -23.40
N LEU A 93 -3.65 -1.09 -23.38
CA LEU A 93 -2.84 -0.64 -22.24
C LEU A 93 -3.71 -0.40 -21.01
N ALA A 94 -4.84 0.30 -21.16
CA ALA A 94 -5.78 0.54 -20.07
C ALA A 94 -6.28 -0.78 -19.45
N GLY A 95 -6.58 -1.79 -20.29
CA GLY A 95 -6.94 -3.13 -19.84
C GLY A 95 -5.84 -3.82 -19.02
N ARG A 96 -4.57 -3.72 -19.45
CA ARG A 96 -3.43 -4.27 -18.68
C ARG A 96 -3.25 -3.57 -17.34
N LEU A 97 -3.29 -2.24 -17.32
CA LEU A 97 -3.15 -1.46 -16.08
C LEU A 97 -4.27 -1.77 -15.08
N ALA A 98 -5.52 -1.93 -15.56
CA ALA A 98 -6.64 -2.32 -14.72
C ALA A 98 -6.45 -3.74 -14.15
N ALA A 99 -6.01 -4.70 -14.97
CA ALA A 99 -5.72 -6.06 -14.50
C ALA A 99 -4.60 -6.09 -13.44
N ASP A 100 -3.55 -5.30 -13.62
CA ASP A 100 -2.46 -5.18 -12.65
C ASP A 100 -2.96 -4.58 -11.32
N GLN A 101 -3.75 -3.50 -11.37
CA GLN A 101 -4.35 -2.89 -10.18
C GLN A 101 -5.26 -3.88 -9.42
N GLU A 102 -6.10 -4.63 -10.13
CA GLU A 102 -6.92 -5.68 -9.52
C GLU A 102 -6.07 -6.77 -8.87
N ALA A 103 -4.99 -7.19 -9.52
CA ALA A 103 -4.08 -8.21 -8.98
C ALA A 103 -3.40 -7.71 -7.70
N GLU A 104 -2.95 -6.45 -7.67
CA GLU A 104 -2.38 -5.82 -6.48
C GLU A 104 -3.38 -5.72 -5.33
N GLU A 105 -4.62 -5.31 -5.62
CA GLU A 105 -5.69 -5.23 -4.62
C GLU A 105 -5.99 -6.62 -4.04
N ARG A 106 -6.16 -7.63 -4.90
CA ARG A 106 -6.36 -9.02 -4.47
C ARG A 106 -5.21 -9.50 -3.58
N ALA A 107 -3.97 -9.23 -3.97
CA ALA A 107 -2.80 -9.57 -3.17
C ALA A 107 -2.77 -8.84 -1.83
N ARG A 108 -3.17 -7.56 -1.78
CA ARG A 108 -3.27 -6.78 -0.54
C ARG A 108 -4.32 -7.36 0.40
N VAL A 109 -5.51 -7.66 -0.12
CA VAL A 109 -6.60 -8.27 0.65
C VAL A 109 -6.18 -9.62 1.21
N GLU A 110 -5.51 -10.45 0.42
CA GLU A 110 -5.05 -11.76 0.87
C GLU A 110 -3.95 -11.65 1.94
N ARG A 111 -3.01 -10.70 1.80
CA ARG A 111 -2.01 -10.41 2.85
C ARG A 111 -2.67 -9.97 4.16
N ASP A 112 -3.69 -9.11 4.12
CA ASP A 112 -4.43 -8.68 5.32
C ASP A 112 -5.16 -9.86 5.98
N LYS A 113 -5.85 -10.69 5.19
CA LYS A 113 -6.50 -11.92 5.68
C LYS A 113 -5.50 -12.84 6.38
N GLN A 114 -4.34 -13.07 5.77
CA GLN A 114 -3.28 -13.89 6.36
C GLN A 114 -2.70 -13.27 7.63
N ALA A 115 -2.48 -11.96 7.65
CA ALA A 115 -2.01 -11.24 8.84
C ALA A 115 -3.00 -11.37 10.00
N ARG A 116 -4.30 -11.18 9.73
CA ARG A 116 -5.37 -11.36 10.74
C ARG A 116 -5.44 -12.79 11.26
N ARG A 117 -5.34 -13.79 10.37
CA ARG A 117 -5.32 -15.21 10.78
C ARG A 117 -4.12 -15.52 11.69
N LYS A 118 -2.92 -15.10 11.28
CA LYS A 118 -1.69 -15.27 12.08
C LYS A 118 -1.77 -14.53 13.42
N ALA A 119 -2.33 -13.32 13.44
CA ALA A 119 -2.52 -12.56 14.68
C ALA A 119 -3.51 -13.25 15.63
N ALA A 120 -4.61 -13.80 15.10
CA ALA A 120 -5.58 -14.56 15.89
C ALA A 120 -4.96 -15.85 16.46
N GLU A 121 -4.24 -16.62 15.65
CA GLU A 121 -3.52 -17.82 16.08
C GLU A 121 -2.46 -17.50 17.14
N ALA A 122 -1.68 -16.42 16.94
CA ALA A 122 -0.68 -15.97 17.91
C ALA A 122 -1.33 -15.53 19.23
N ALA A 123 -2.46 -14.80 19.17
CA ALA A 123 -3.21 -14.38 20.34
C ALA A 123 -3.78 -15.58 21.12
N GLU A 124 -4.31 -16.59 20.43
CA GLU A 124 -4.77 -17.82 21.07
C GLU A 124 -3.63 -18.59 21.73
N LYS A 125 -2.50 -18.76 21.03
CA LYS A 125 -1.32 -19.41 21.57
C LYS A 125 -0.74 -18.66 22.78
N ALA A 126 -0.72 -17.32 22.73
CA ALA A 126 -0.30 -16.48 23.86
C ALA A 126 -1.22 -16.64 25.06
N ARG A 127 -2.55 -16.68 24.86
CA ARG A 127 -3.54 -16.94 25.93
C ARG A 127 -3.34 -18.32 26.57
N LYS A 128 -3.17 -19.38 25.76
CA LYS A 128 -2.90 -20.73 26.26
C LYS A 128 -1.60 -20.79 27.07
N THR A 129 -0.54 -20.14 26.57
CA THR A 129 0.76 -20.10 27.25
C THR A 129 0.69 -19.31 28.56
N ALA A 130 0.01 -18.16 28.57
CA ALA A 130 -0.19 -17.37 29.78
C ALA A 130 -1.02 -18.11 30.84
N ALA A 131 -2.07 -18.83 30.42
CA ALA A 131 -2.86 -19.66 31.32
C ALA A 131 -2.04 -20.81 31.93
N ARG A 132 -1.15 -21.45 31.13
CA ARG A 132 -0.24 -22.48 31.64
C ARG A 132 0.75 -21.90 32.66
N ARG A 133 1.42 -20.79 32.33
CA ARG A 133 2.36 -20.11 33.24
C ARG A 133 1.70 -19.71 34.55
N LYS A 134 0.48 -19.16 34.51
CA LYS A 134 -0.26 -18.80 35.71
C LYS A 134 -0.48 -20.01 36.65
N ARG A 135 -0.83 -21.18 36.10
CA ARG A 135 -0.98 -22.41 36.89
C ARG A 135 0.35 -22.90 37.46
N GLU A 136 1.41 -22.87 36.66
CA GLU A 136 2.78 -23.23 37.08
C GLU A 136 3.26 -22.30 38.21
N ASP A 137 3.03 -20.99 38.09
CA ASP A 137 3.38 -19.98 39.10
C ASP A 137 2.57 -20.18 40.39
N GLU A 138 1.26 -20.46 40.31
CA GLU A 138 0.42 -20.77 41.47
C GLU A 138 0.90 -22.04 42.21
N GLN A 139 1.25 -23.10 41.46
CA GLN A 139 1.82 -24.33 42.04
C GLN A 139 3.20 -24.09 42.67
N SER A 140 4.03 -23.28 42.02
CA SER A 140 5.35 -22.88 42.53
C SER A 140 5.20 -22.07 43.82
N MET A 141 4.34 -21.05 43.83
CA MET A 141 4.04 -20.22 45.01
C MET A 141 3.46 -21.06 46.16
N ALA A 142 2.55 -21.99 45.89
CA ALA A 142 2.00 -22.88 46.90
C ALA A 142 3.08 -23.80 47.49
N THR A 143 3.97 -24.34 46.64
CA THR A 143 5.10 -25.16 47.10
C THR A 143 6.06 -24.35 47.96
N MET A 144 6.43 -23.15 47.53
CA MET A 144 7.27 -22.23 48.30
C MET A 144 6.62 -21.87 49.65
N ASN A 145 5.33 -21.52 49.68
CA ASN A 145 4.63 -21.20 50.94
C ASN A 145 4.51 -22.39 51.89
N ARG A 146 4.49 -23.63 51.36
CA ARG A 146 4.44 -24.85 52.18
C ARG A 146 5.80 -25.23 52.77
N THR A 147 6.88 -25.10 51.99
CA THR A 147 8.22 -25.54 52.43
C THR A 147 9.01 -24.44 53.12
N THR A 148 8.65 -23.17 52.91
CA THR A 148 9.37 -22.01 53.45
C THR A 148 8.50 -21.18 54.39
N LYS A 149 9.12 -20.56 55.40
CA LYS A 149 8.45 -19.60 56.31
C LYS A 149 9.12 -18.25 56.24
N LYS A 150 8.34 -17.19 56.45
CA LYS A 150 8.86 -15.81 56.52
C LYS A 150 9.48 -15.53 57.88
N CYS A 151 10.65 -14.91 57.89
CA CYS A 151 11.28 -14.42 59.11
C CYS A 151 10.46 -13.28 59.73
N PRO A 152 10.11 -13.30 61.03
CA PRO A 152 9.36 -12.22 61.67
C PRO A 152 10.13 -10.89 61.77
N GLY A 153 11.45 -10.89 61.62
CA GLY A 153 12.28 -9.68 61.66
C GLY A 153 12.42 -8.98 60.30
N CYS A 154 12.61 -9.74 59.20
CA CYS A 154 12.90 -9.18 57.87
C CYS A 154 11.96 -9.67 56.76
N SER A 155 10.99 -10.52 57.08
CA SER A 155 10.01 -11.11 56.15
C SER A 155 10.59 -11.97 55.01
N TRP A 156 11.88 -12.28 55.01
CA TRP A 156 12.51 -13.16 54.01
C TRP A 156 12.05 -14.60 54.17
N ALA A 157 11.82 -15.31 53.06
CA ALA A 157 11.45 -16.72 53.06
C ALA A 157 12.69 -17.59 53.36
N ILE A 158 12.57 -18.46 54.36
CA ILE A 158 13.64 -19.34 54.85
C ILE A 158 13.09 -20.77 54.89
N GLU A 159 13.87 -21.72 54.38
CA GLU A 159 13.57 -23.15 54.45
C GLU A 159 14.03 -23.74 55.79
N LYS A 160 13.29 -24.71 56.33
CA LYS A 160 13.61 -25.33 57.62
C LYS A 160 14.92 -26.14 57.52
N ASN A 161 15.88 -25.91 58.42
CA ASN A 161 16.96 -26.88 58.59
C ASN A 161 16.40 -28.15 59.28
N SER A 162 16.80 -29.33 58.82
CA SER A 162 16.35 -30.60 59.42
C SER A 162 16.98 -30.78 60.81
N GLY A 163 16.17 -30.94 61.85
CA GLY A 163 16.62 -31.47 63.16
C GLY A 163 16.47 -30.56 64.38
N CYS A 164 16.21 -29.25 64.25
CA CYS A 164 16.03 -28.35 65.40
C CYS A 164 14.83 -27.40 65.24
N SER A 165 14.18 -27.03 66.35
CA SER A 165 13.11 -26.00 66.36
C SER A 165 13.65 -24.57 66.43
N HIS A 166 14.96 -24.41 66.62
CA HIS A 166 15.67 -23.14 66.62
C HIS A 166 16.08 -22.77 65.19
N MET A 167 15.64 -21.60 64.74
CA MET A 167 15.94 -21.07 63.42
C MET A 167 16.62 -19.72 63.57
N THR A 168 17.72 -19.55 62.84
CA THR A 168 18.43 -18.27 62.75
C THR A 168 18.34 -17.77 61.32
N CYS A 169 17.82 -16.55 61.14
CA CYS A 169 17.89 -15.91 59.84
C CYS A 169 19.37 -15.63 59.50
N THR A 170 19.76 -15.86 58.24
CA THR A 170 21.12 -15.59 57.74
C THR A 170 21.11 -14.64 56.54
N TYR A 171 19.97 -13.99 56.29
CA TYR A 171 19.77 -13.20 55.09
C TYR A 171 20.62 -11.91 55.10
N THR A 172 21.37 -11.70 54.02
CA THR A 172 22.10 -10.47 53.71
C THR A 172 21.23 -9.58 52.82
N LEU A 173 20.78 -8.43 53.34
CA LEU A 173 20.11 -7.42 52.51
C LEU A 173 21.06 -6.92 51.41
N PRO A 174 20.65 -6.94 50.12
CA PRO A 174 21.41 -6.32 49.05
C PRO A 174 21.37 -4.79 49.20
N LEU A 175 22.48 -4.15 48.83
CA LEU A 175 22.64 -2.69 48.84
C LEU A 175 21.60 -2.06 47.91
N GLY A 176 20.62 -1.33 48.47
CA GLY A 176 19.66 -0.51 47.72
C GLY A 176 18.17 -0.92 47.78
N GLY A 177 17.76 -1.86 48.63
CA GLY A 177 16.34 -2.19 48.84
C GLY A 177 15.57 -1.18 49.72
N PRO A 178 14.22 -1.09 49.63
CA PRO A 178 13.42 -0.20 50.46
C PRO A 178 13.60 -0.53 51.95
N ILE A 179 13.83 0.51 52.75
CA ILE A 179 14.04 0.44 54.20
C ILE A 179 12.78 -0.18 54.83
N VAL A 180 12.87 -1.41 55.34
CA VAL A 180 11.76 -2.02 56.09
C VAL A 180 11.59 -1.20 57.37
N PRO A 181 10.43 -0.58 57.64
CA PRO A 181 10.28 0.25 58.83
C PRO A 181 10.37 -0.64 60.06
N THR A 182 11.42 -0.49 60.84
CA THR A 182 11.46 -1.03 62.19
C THR A 182 10.34 -0.34 62.97
N ARG A 183 9.28 -1.08 63.29
CA ARG A 183 8.21 -0.59 64.17
C ARG A 183 8.84 -0.07 65.46
N GLY A 184 8.74 1.24 65.70
CA GLY A 184 9.05 1.86 66.99
C GLY A 184 10.15 2.92 67.00
N LEU A 185 10.16 3.88 66.07
CA LEU A 185 10.76 5.19 66.33
C LEU A 185 9.79 6.29 65.87
N ASP A 186 9.35 7.04 66.86
CA ASP A 186 8.40 8.14 66.77
C ASP A 186 8.82 9.22 65.79
N ALA A 187 7.78 9.82 65.21
CA ALA A 187 7.84 10.91 64.27
C ALA A 187 8.60 12.13 64.82
N LEU A 188 9.63 12.59 64.09
CA LEU A 188 9.90 14.01 64.00
C LEU A 188 10.19 14.39 62.54
N ARG A 189 9.15 14.97 61.93
CA ARG A 189 9.12 15.58 60.61
C ARG A 189 9.94 16.87 60.66
N LEU A 190 11.12 16.89 60.04
CA LEU A 190 11.88 18.13 59.79
C LEU A 190 12.12 18.31 58.30
N ARG A 191 11.71 19.50 57.87
CA ARG A 191 11.54 20.01 56.53
C ARG A 191 12.82 20.73 56.13
N CYS A 192 13.70 20.13 55.35
CA CYS A 192 14.66 20.84 54.49
C CYS A 192 15.32 19.86 53.51
N GLY A 193 15.45 20.28 52.25
CA GLY A 193 16.04 19.49 51.18
C GLY A 193 17.54 19.26 51.39
N ALA A 194 17.88 18.06 51.82
CA ALA A 194 19.23 17.50 51.80
C ALA A 194 19.14 15.97 51.74
N TYR A 195 18.37 15.45 50.79
CA TYR A 195 18.43 14.02 50.44
C TYR A 195 19.60 13.86 49.47
N LEU A 196 20.80 13.59 49.99
CA LEU A 196 21.95 12.94 49.31
C LEU A 196 23.24 13.23 50.10
N ARG A 197 23.30 12.73 51.33
CA ARG A 197 24.53 12.15 51.91
C ARG A 197 24.09 11.03 52.84
N LEU A 198 23.69 9.91 52.23
CA LEU A 198 23.70 8.63 52.91
C LEU A 198 25.17 8.28 53.10
N ASP A 199 25.68 8.56 54.30
CA ASP A 199 26.98 8.06 54.72
C ASP A 199 27.01 6.54 54.52
N SER A 200 27.93 6.18 53.64
CA SER A 200 28.39 4.86 53.27
C SER A 200 29.00 4.15 54.48
N GLN A 201 28.16 3.63 55.38
CA GLN A 201 28.59 2.77 56.48
C GLN A 201 27.56 1.75 56.99
N PHE A 202 26.56 1.37 56.17
CA PHE A 202 25.73 0.18 56.45
C PHE A 202 26.09 -0.96 55.51
N ALA A 203 27.31 -1.47 55.65
CA ALA A 203 27.74 -2.71 55.03
C ALA A 203 26.99 -3.89 55.67
N GLY A 204 26.16 -4.58 54.89
CA GLY A 204 25.74 -5.96 55.17
C GLY A 204 25.01 -6.18 56.50
N LEU A 205 23.87 -5.52 56.71
CA LEU A 205 22.93 -5.86 57.78
C LEU A 205 22.39 -7.28 57.56
N LYS A 206 23.11 -8.28 58.08
CA LYS A 206 22.65 -9.67 58.15
C LYS A 206 21.55 -9.73 59.19
N CYS A 207 20.33 -10.08 58.79
CA CYS A 207 19.29 -10.38 59.76
C CYS A 207 19.68 -11.66 60.49
N ARG A 208 20.17 -11.57 61.74
CA ARG A 208 20.52 -12.71 62.62
C ARG A 208 19.42 -13.00 63.62
N PHE A 209 18.16 -12.77 63.24
CA PHE A 209 17.04 -12.98 64.16
C PHE A 209 16.88 -14.47 64.45
N GLU A 210 16.94 -14.83 65.73
CA GLU A 210 16.72 -16.18 66.21
C GLU A 210 15.29 -16.35 66.68
N PHE A 211 14.61 -17.37 66.20
CA PHE A 211 13.22 -17.63 66.54
C PHE A 211 12.90 -19.12 66.55
N CYS A 212 11.80 -19.48 67.20
CA CYS A 212 11.29 -20.84 67.14
C CYS A 212 10.43 -21.05 65.89
N TRP A 213 10.70 -22.12 65.12
CA TRP A 213 9.94 -22.47 63.91
C TRP A 213 8.46 -22.76 64.18
N GLY A 214 8.10 -23.22 65.39
CA GLY A 214 6.73 -23.56 65.77
C GLY A 214 5.87 -22.35 66.13
N CYS A 215 6.42 -21.42 66.93
CA CYS A 215 5.65 -20.33 67.54
C CYS A 215 6.02 -18.91 67.07
N TYR A 216 6.99 -18.76 66.16
CA TYR A 216 7.46 -17.48 65.60
C TYR A 216 7.99 -16.45 66.63
N ARG A 217 8.13 -16.83 67.91
CA ARG A 217 8.68 -15.97 68.96
C ARG A 217 10.20 -15.98 68.95
N ARG A 218 10.79 -14.87 69.40
CA ARG A 218 12.23 -14.70 69.59
C ARG A 218 12.78 -15.78 70.52
N TRP A 219 13.87 -16.42 70.10
CA TRP A 219 14.56 -17.43 70.89
C TRP A 219 15.16 -16.81 72.17
N GLY A 220 15.04 -17.49 73.31
CA GLY A 220 15.52 -17.02 74.61
C GLY A 220 14.52 -16.26 75.51
N ALA A 221 13.41 -15.75 74.96
CA ALA A 221 12.32 -15.13 75.77
C ALA A 221 11.36 -16.15 76.41
N CYS A 222 11.56 -17.45 76.16
CA CYS A 222 10.65 -18.54 76.54
C CYS A 222 11.38 -19.65 77.30
N ARG A 223 12.11 -19.36 78.38
CA ARG A 223 12.84 -20.36 79.17
C ARG A 223 11.96 -21.42 79.87
N ASN A 224 10.62 -21.35 79.76
CA ASN A 224 9.74 -22.34 80.40
C ASN A 224 8.39 -22.57 79.68
N ILE A 225 8.30 -22.36 78.36
CA ILE A 225 7.12 -22.73 77.59
C ILE A 225 7.49 -23.96 76.77
N GLN A 226 6.91 -25.11 77.14
CA GLN A 226 6.86 -26.26 76.25
C GLN A 226 6.24 -25.76 74.95
N CYS A 227 7.06 -25.72 73.90
CA CYS A 227 6.62 -25.30 72.58
C CYS A 227 5.76 -26.42 72.00
N THR A 228 4.53 -26.56 72.51
CA THR A 228 3.47 -27.25 71.78
C THR A 228 3.33 -26.46 70.49
N GLY A 229 3.56 -27.12 69.35
CA GLY A 229 3.50 -26.49 68.02
C GLY A 229 2.17 -25.76 67.78
N PRO A 230 1.99 -25.14 66.60
CA PRO A 230 0.85 -24.27 66.35
C PRO A 230 -0.47 -24.95 66.76
N THR A 231 -1.17 -24.37 67.74
CA THR A 231 -2.56 -24.70 68.02
C THR A 231 -3.33 -24.38 66.74
N ALA A 232 -3.79 -25.43 66.06
CA ALA A 232 -4.64 -25.31 64.89
C ALA A 232 -5.84 -24.41 65.26
N SER A 233 -6.01 -23.33 64.49
CA SER A 233 -7.27 -22.56 64.42
C SER A 233 -7.85 -22.79 63.04
#